data_AF-A0A7J8PLM3-F1
#
_entry.id   AF-A0A7J8PLM3-F1
#
_cell.length_a   1.000
_cell.length_b   1.000
_cell.length_c   1.000
_cell.angle_alpha   90.00
_cell.angle_beta   90.00
_cell.angle_gamma   90.00
#
_symmetry.space_group_name_H-M   'P 1'
#
loop_
_entity.id
_entity.type
_entity.pdbx_description
1 polymer ?
#
loop_
_entity_poly.entity_id
_entity_poly.type
_entity_poly.pdbx_seq_one_letter_code
_entity_poly.pdbx_strand_id
1 'polypeptide(L)'
;MVLQYSRSKMCETQCRAYGSEALPRGIISETSDLEMRPLWGAQNKKKPKLSMNLLAIAVGIKQKENVNKMVKKFLESDFVVMLFHYDGIVDQWKDLEWNDRAIHVSAVNQTKWWFAKRFLHPDIVSEYGYIFLWDEDLGVDHFNAKRYLSIIKKEGLEISQPALDPEKSELHHPITARDKNSTVHRRTYKVIGRTKCNENNTGPPCTGFVEMMAPVFSRASWRCSWHMIQ
;
A
#
# COMPACT_ATOMS: atom_id res chain seq x y z
N MET A 1 26.09 -24.86 -35.60
CA MET A 1 24.84 -24.75 -36.38
C MET A 1 23.83 -24.04 -35.50
N VAL A 2 23.52 -22.79 -35.83
CA VAL A 2 22.69 -21.88 -35.04
C VAL A 2 21.23 -22.12 -35.43
N LEU A 3 20.37 -22.41 -34.47
CA LEU A 3 18.92 -22.37 -34.67
C LEU A 3 18.40 -21.05 -34.10
N GLN A 4 18.45 -20.01 -34.92
CA GLN A 4 17.72 -18.76 -34.69
C GLN A 4 16.23 -19.03 -34.93
N TYR A 5 15.43 -18.96 -33.87
CA TYR A 5 13.98 -18.88 -34.00
C TYR A 5 13.63 -17.51 -34.60
N SER A 6 13.38 -17.45 -35.90
CA SER A 6 12.80 -16.26 -36.53
C SER A 6 11.35 -16.14 -36.08
N ARG A 7 11.04 -15.13 -35.26
CA ARG A 7 9.67 -14.76 -34.95
C ARG A 7 9.01 -14.28 -36.26
N SER A 8 7.96 -14.98 -36.68
CA SER A 8 7.19 -14.63 -37.88
C SER A 8 6.73 -13.17 -37.81
N LYS A 9 7.16 -12.34 -38.76
CA LYS A 9 6.53 -11.05 -39.05
C LYS A 9 5.28 -11.31 -39.88
N MET A 10 4.18 -11.68 -39.24
CA MET A 10 2.87 -11.68 -39.88
C MET A 10 2.01 -10.55 -39.31
N CYS A 11 1.52 -9.72 -40.24
CA CYS A 11 0.62 -8.57 -40.14
C CYS A 11 -0.24 -8.43 -38.88
N GLU A 12 -0.14 -7.27 -38.20
CA GLU A 12 -1.13 -6.85 -37.18
C GLU A 12 -1.58 -5.38 -37.28
N THR A 13 -1.56 -4.77 -38.47
CA THR A 13 -2.10 -3.41 -38.64
C THR A 13 -2.97 -3.18 -39.87
N GLN A 14 -3.16 -4.18 -40.73
CA GLN A 14 -3.81 -3.95 -42.04
C GLN A 14 -5.35 -3.90 -42.02
N CYS A 15 -6.00 -4.08 -40.87
CA CYS A 15 -7.47 -4.07 -40.75
C CYS A 15 -8.00 -3.12 -39.66
N ARG A 16 -7.24 -2.09 -39.27
CA ARG A 16 -7.73 -1.08 -38.32
C ARG A 16 -8.45 0.03 -39.08
N ALA A 17 -9.66 0.39 -38.62
CA ALA A 17 -10.35 1.56 -39.13
C ALA A 17 -9.47 2.80 -38.91
N TYR A 18 -9.43 3.72 -39.87
CA TYR A 18 -8.73 4.98 -39.73
C TYR A 18 -9.25 5.71 -38.47
N GLY A 19 -8.36 6.09 -37.55
CA GLY A 19 -8.70 6.63 -36.22
C GLY A 19 -8.71 5.60 -35.07
N SER A 20 -8.46 4.32 -35.34
CA SER A 20 -8.28 3.27 -34.32
C SER A 20 -6.80 2.89 -34.09
N GLU A 21 -5.87 3.70 -34.62
CA GLU A 21 -4.46 3.59 -34.32
C GLU A 21 -4.23 3.84 -32.83
N ALA A 22 -3.36 3.04 -32.20
CA ALA A 22 -2.92 3.34 -30.85
C ALA A 22 -2.17 4.69 -30.87
N LEU A 23 -2.30 5.48 -29.79
CA LEU A 23 -1.56 6.73 -29.66
C LEU A 23 -0.06 6.49 -29.96
N PRO A 24 0.62 7.40 -30.68
CA PRO A 24 2.04 7.30 -30.97
C PRO A 24 2.86 6.87 -29.74
N ARG A 25 3.84 5.97 -29.96
CA ARG A 25 4.74 5.51 -28.89
C ARG A 25 5.37 6.74 -28.22
N GLY A 26 5.26 6.83 -26.90
CA GLY A 26 5.74 7.97 -26.12
C GLY A 26 4.66 8.98 -25.72
N ILE A 27 3.43 8.86 -26.24
CA ILE A 27 2.28 9.62 -25.72
C ILE A 27 1.68 8.93 -24.48
N ILE A 28 1.58 7.61 -24.51
CA ILE A 28 1.11 6.81 -23.38
C ILE A 28 2.34 6.33 -22.59
N SER A 29 2.34 6.60 -21.28
CA SER A 29 3.23 5.93 -20.33
C SER A 29 2.54 4.71 -19.77
N GLU A 30 3.22 3.56 -19.77
CA GLU A 30 2.69 2.33 -19.16
C GLU A 30 2.63 2.44 -17.65
N THR A 31 3.48 3.28 -17.03
CA THR A 31 3.57 3.47 -15.58
C THR A 31 3.32 4.91 -15.16
N SER A 32 2.94 5.08 -13.90
CA SER A 32 2.81 6.37 -13.22
C SER A 32 3.43 6.27 -11.82
N ASP A 33 3.65 7.41 -11.18
CA ASP A 33 4.35 7.53 -9.89
C ASP A 33 3.64 8.44 -8.88
N LEU A 34 2.40 8.82 -9.17
CA LEU A 34 1.55 9.76 -8.41
C LEU A 34 2.20 11.11 -8.08
N GLU A 35 3.34 11.46 -8.69
CA GLU A 35 3.98 12.75 -8.44
C GLU A 35 3.15 13.88 -9.06
N MET A 36 2.80 14.86 -8.23
CA MET A 36 2.15 16.08 -8.71
C MET A 36 3.14 16.89 -9.55
N ARG A 37 2.84 17.04 -10.84
CA ARG A 37 3.67 17.75 -11.81
C ARG A 37 2.90 18.93 -12.39
N PRO A 38 3.54 20.11 -12.55
CA PRO A 38 2.96 21.19 -13.31
C PRO A 38 2.65 20.74 -14.74
N LEU A 39 1.49 21.16 -15.28
CA LEU A 39 1.11 20.90 -16.67
C LEU A 39 1.94 21.71 -17.68
N TRP A 40 2.69 22.70 -17.20
CA TRP A 40 3.50 23.63 -18.00
C TRP A 40 4.80 23.95 -17.28
N GLY A 41 5.86 24.22 -18.04
CA GLY A 41 7.19 24.58 -17.52
C GLY A 41 8.21 23.43 -17.56
N ALA A 42 9.50 23.80 -17.56
CA ALA A 42 10.59 22.83 -17.60
C ALA A 42 10.71 22.11 -16.26
N GLN A 43 10.73 20.77 -16.29
CA GLN A 43 10.99 20.00 -15.10
C GLN A 43 12.45 20.12 -14.69
N ASN A 44 12.69 20.52 -13.44
CA ASN A 44 14.00 20.37 -12.82
C ASN A 44 14.26 18.88 -12.60
N LYS A 45 14.89 18.23 -13.59
CA LYS A 45 15.46 16.89 -13.46
C LYS A 45 16.59 16.94 -12.45
N LYS A 46 16.30 16.67 -11.17
CA LYS A 46 17.31 16.29 -10.16
C LYS A 46 16.63 15.83 -8.87
N LYS A 47 16.39 14.53 -8.79
CA LYS A 47 16.83 13.69 -7.67
C LYS A 47 16.78 12.23 -8.14
N PRO A 48 17.80 11.40 -7.84
CA PRO A 48 17.63 9.97 -7.95
C PRO A 48 16.47 9.61 -7.01
N LYS A 49 15.39 9.05 -7.55
CA LYS A 49 14.29 8.54 -6.74
C LYS A 49 14.84 7.43 -5.86
N LEU A 50 15.04 7.71 -4.57
CA LEU A 50 14.98 6.63 -3.59
C LEU A 50 13.65 5.91 -3.84
N SER A 51 13.63 4.58 -3.71
CA SER A 51 12.39 3.83 -3.69
C SER A 51 11.52 4.37 -2.56
N MET A 52 10.55 5.21 -2.91
CA MET A 52 9.59 5.77 -1.95
C MET A 52 8.68 4.64 -1.49
N ASN A 53 8.02 4.84 -0.35
CA ASN A 53 6.98 3.93 0.10
C ASN A 53 5.66 4.71 0.12
N LEU A 54 4.56 4.00 -0.06
CA LEU A 54 3.23 4.59 -0.08
C LEU A 54 2.48 4.21 1.20
N LEU A 55 1.88 5.19 1.84
CA LEU A 55 0.86 5.00 2.86
C LEU A 55 -0.48 5.42 2.29
N ALA A 56 -1.40 4.48 2.16
CA ALA A 56 -2.79 4.70 1.80
C ALA A 56 -3.67 4.40 3.01
N ILE A 57 -4.51 5.35 3.43
CA ILE A 57 -5.35 5.24 4.63
C ILE A 57 -6.81 5.49 4.26
N ALA A 58 -7.72 4.62 4.71
CA ALA A 58 -9.14 4.93 4.71
C ALA A 58 -9.47 5.87 5.87
N VAL A 59 -9.95 7.07 5.57
CA VAL A 59 -10.13 8.15 6.55
C VAL A 59 -11.53 8.75 6.53
N GLY A 60 -11.93 9.20 7.72
CA GLY A 60 -13.07 10.00 8.03
C GLY A 60 -12.72 11.03 9.09
N ILE A 61 -13.47 12.13 9.10
CA ILE A 61 -13.15 13.33 9.87
C ILE A 61 -13.10 13.08 11.38
N LYS A 62 -13.81 12.05 11.87
CA LYS A 62 -13.87 11.68 13.28
C LYS A 62 -12.51 11.22 13.83
N GLN A 63 -11.65 10.61 13.00
CA GLN A 63 -10.31 10.16 13.41
C GLN A 63 -9.19 11.11 12.96
N LYS A 64 -9.53 12.35 12.58
CA LYS A 64 -8.56 13.34 12.06
C LYS A 64 -7.34 13.52 12.97
N GLU A 65 -7.51 13.54 14.29
CA GLU A 65 -6.39 13.67 15.22
C GLU A 65 -5.43 12.48 15.18
N ASN A 66 -5.96 11.26 15.11
CA ASN A 66 -5.14 10.06 15.03
C ASN A 66 -4.43 9.97 13.67
N VAL A 67 -5.15 10.24 12.58
CA VAL A 67 -4.57 10.31 11.23
C VAL A 67 -3.47 11.38 11.16
N ASN A 68 -3.65 12.54 11.79
CA ASN A 68 -2.60 13.57 11.85
C ASN A 68 -1.30 13.06 12.50
N LYS A 69 -1.40 12.31 13.60
CA LYS A 69 -0.23 11.68 14.25
C LYS A 69 0.43 10.65 13.32
N MET A 70 -0.38 9.84 12.63
CA MET A 70 0.10 8.86 11.66
C MET A 70 0.83 9.52 10.51
N VAL A 71 0.20 10.45 9.80
CA VAL A 71 0.74 11.11 8.61
C VAL A 71 2.06 11.83 8.93
N LYS A 72 2.16 12.55 10.05
CA LYS A 72 3.42 13.20 10.47
C LYS A 72 4.58 12.21 10.57
N LYS A 73 4.39 11.08 11.24
CA LYS A 73 5.42 10.03 11.40
C LYS A 73 5.87 9.42 10.07
N PHE A 74 4.94 9.22 9.14
CA PHE A 74 5.25 8.62 7.84
C PHE A 74 5.94 9.62 6.90
N LEU A 75 5.53 10.89 6.91
CA LEU A 75 6.21 11.95 6.15
C LEU A 75 7.66 12.16 6.60
N GLU A 76 7.96 12.07 7.90
CA GLU A 76 9.33 12.06 8.43
C GLU A 76 10.17 10.86 7.96
N SER A 77 9.50 9.84 7.40
CA SER A 77 10.11 8.61 6.89
C SER A 77 10.12 8.51 5.37
N ASP A 78 9.95 9.63 4.66
CA ASP A 78 9.98 9.73 3.19
C ASP A 78 8.89 8.89 2.50
N PHE A 79 7.69 8.86 3.08
CA PHE A 79 6.51 8.25 2.47
C PHE A 79 5.71 9.27 1.67
N VAL A 80 5.14 8.79 0.55
CA VAL A 80 3.98 9.44 -0.06
C VAL A 80 2.74 9.01 0.71
N VAL A 81 1.83 9.95 0.94
CA VAL A 81 0.61 9.72 1.71
C VAL A 81 -0.60 9.94 0.81
N MET A 82 -1.52 8.98 0.83
CA MET A 82 -2.79 9.01 0.12
C MET A 82 -3.92 8.76 1.12
N LEU A 83 -4.90 9.66 1.12
CA LEU A 83 -6.06 9.60 2.00
C LEU A 83 -7.30 9.26 1.19
N PHE A 84 -7.98 8.20 1.58
CA PHE A 84 -9.24 7.74 1.01
C PHE A 84 -10.40 8.22 1.89
N HIS A 85 -10.99 9.36 1.53
CA HIS A 85 -12.09 9.99 2.26
C HIS A 85 -13.40 9.27 1.93
N TYR A 86 -13.80 8.34 2.80
CA TYR A 86 -15.06 7.60 2.63
C TYR A 86 -16.28 8.40 3.10
N ASP A 87 -16.08 9.48 3.84
CA ASP A 87 -17.14 10.36 4.35
C ASP A 87 -17.41 11.59 3.46
N GLY A 88 -16.58 11.80 2.43
CA GLY A 88 -16.69 12.94 1.52
C GLY A 88 -16.12 14.26 2.05
N ILE A 89 -15.59 14.30 3.27
CA ILE A 89 -15.17 15.54 3.94
C ILE A 89 -13.67 15.78 3.70
N VAL A 90 -13.35 16.53 2.64
CA VAL A 90 -11.96 16.87 2.28
C VAL A 90 -11.54 18.23 2.81
N ASP A 91 -12.41 19.25 2.74
CA ASP A 91 -12.03 20.63 3.05
C ASP A 91 -11.63 20.86 4.51
N GLN A 92 -12.19 20.07 5.44
CA GLN A 92 -11.86 20.17 6.85
C GLN A 92 -10.47 19.62 7.20
N TRP A 93 -9.70 19.11 6.24
CA TRP A 93 -8.31 18.68 6.44
C TRP A 93 -7.29 19.77 6.11
N LYS A 94 -7.73 20.88 5.47
CA LYS A 94 -6.88 21.97 4.97
C LYS A 94 -6.12 22.75 6.05
N ASP A 95 -6.56 22.68 7.30
CA ASP A 95 -5.88 23.27 8.46
C ASP A 95 -4.62 22.48 8.88
N LEU A 96 -4.41 21.27 8.36
CA LEU A 96 -3.22 20.48 8.64
C LEU A 96 -2.07 20.89 7.70
N GLU A 97 -0.91 21.21 8.27
CA GLU A 97 0.28 21.70 7.53
C GLU A 97 0.77 20.78 6.39
N TRP A 98 0.44 19.49 6.46
CA TRP A 98 0.85 18.50 5.46
C TRP A 98 -0.21 18.25 4.39
N ASN A 99 -1.41 18.84 4.48
CA ASN A 99 -2.54 18.59 3.58
C ASN A 99 -2.13 18.67 2.11
N ASP A 100 -1.43 19.74 1.71
CA ASP A 100 -1.03 19.98 0.32
C ASP A 100 0.07 19.02 -0.19
N ARG A 101 0.65 18.21 0.70
CA ARG A 101 1.62 17.16 0.36
C ARG A 101 0.99 15.77 0.24
N ALA A 102 -0.24 15.60 0.73
CA ALA A 102 -0.97 14.34 0.65
C ALA A 102 -1.85 14.31 -0.61
N ILE A 103 -2.12 13.11 -1.10
CA ILE A 103 -3.06 12.88 -2.19
C ILE A 103 -4.43 12.58 -1.57
N HIS A 104 -5.43 13.37 -1.91
CA HIS A 104 -6.78 13.19 -1.39
C HIS A 104 -7.67 12.57 -2.48
N VAL A 105 -8.28 11.44 -2.18
CA VAL A 105 -9.28 10.79 -3.03
C VAL A 105 -10.56 10.64 -2.23
N SER A 106 -11.68 11.11 -2.77
CA SER A 106 -12.97 11.11 -2.07
C SER A 106 -14.02 10.34 -2.86
N ALA A 107 -14.68 9.41 -2.18
CA ALA A 107 -15.85 8.69 -2.69
C ALA A 107 -16.70 8.23 -1.51
N VAL A 108 -17.90 8.80 -1.38
CA VAL A 108 -18.75 8.58 -0.21
C VAL A 108 -19.22 7.12 -0.12
N ASN A 109 -19.21 6.58 1.10
CA ASN A 109 -19.67 5.23 1.45
C ASN A 109 -18.91 4.10 0.71
N GLN A 110 -17.64 4.32 0.36
CA GLN A 110 -16.78 3.28 -0.23
C GLN A 110 -15.80 2.70 0.78
N THR A 111 -15.47 1.42 0.62
CA THR A 111 -14.53 0.72 1.50
C THR A 111 -13.08 1.01 1.12
N LYS A 112 -12.16 0.81 2.07
CA LYS A 112 -10.70 0.89 1.84
C LYS A 112 -10.26 0.12 0.58
N TRP A 113 -10.76 -1.10 0.42
CA TRP A 113 -10.43 -1.98 -0.69
C TRP A 113 -11.02 -1.51 -2.02
N TRP A 114 -12.19 -0.85 -2.00
CA TRP A 114 -12.78 -0.24 -3.20
C TRP A 114 -11.88 0.87 -3.76
N PHE A 115 -11.32 1.72 -2.89
CA PHE A 115 -10.35 2.74 -3.28
C PHE A 115 -9.06 2.11 -3.78
N ALA A 116 -8.49 1.18 -3.02
CA ALA A 116 -7.26 0.50 -3.40
C ALA A 116 -7.36 -0.17 -4.78
N LYS A 117 -8.50 -0.81 -5.07
CA LYS A 117 -8.76 -1.41 -6.38
C LYS A 117 -8.69 -0.40 -7.53
N ARG A 118 -9.17 0.82 -7.34
CA ARG A 118 -9.31 1.84 -8.39
C ARG A 118 -8.11 2.76 -8.54
N PHE A 119 -7.45 3.09 -7.43
CA PHE A 119 -6.43 4.13 -7.40
C PHE A 119 -5.01 3.58 -7.20
N LEU A 120 -4.87 2.32 -6.78
CA LEU A 120 -3.58 1.67 -6.57
C LEU A 120 -3.33 0.56 -7.59
N HIS A 121 -3.62 0.80 -8.88
CA HIS A 121 -3.29 -0.15 -9.94
C HIS A 121 -1.78 -0.44 -9.93
N PRO A 122 -1.30 -1.69 -10.11
CA PRO A 122 0.11 -2.02 -9.94
C PRO A 122 1.09 -1.20 -10.79
N ASP A 123 0.66 -0.73 -11.97
CA ASP A 123 1.48 0.12 -12.82
C ASP A 123 1.53 1.59 -12.36
N ILE A 124 0.49 2.06 -11.66
CA ILE A 124 0.42 3.40 -11.06
C ILE A 124 1.28 3.51 -9.80
N VAL A 125 1.44 2.40 -9.08
CA VAL A 125 2.23 2.35 -7.83
C VAL A 125 3.56 1.60 -8.00
N SER A 126 4.01 1.42 -9.24
CA SER A 126 5.19 0.62 -9.58
C SER A 126 6.52 1.20 -9.08
N GLU A 127 6.56 2.50 -8.78
CA GLU A 127 7.73 3.17 -8.21
C GLU A 127 7.87 3.00 -6.68
N TYR A 128 6.81 2.52 -5.99
CA TYR A 128 6.84 2.35 -4.54
C TYR A 128 7.36 0.97 -4.15
N GLY A 129 8.31 0.92 -3.22
CA GLY A 129 8.90 -0.34 -2.74
C GLY A 129 7.92 -1.14 -1.88
N TYR A 130 7.18 -0.45 -1.01
CA TYR A 130 6.15 -1.00 -0.15
C TYR A 130 4.91 -0.11 -0.13
N ILE A 131 3.74 -0.74 -0.02
CA ILE A 131 2.42 -0.12 0.02
C ILE A 131 1.76 -0.53 1.33
N PHE A 132 1.51 0.46 2.18
CA PHE A 132 0.81 0.34 3.46
C PHE A 132 -0.64 0.71 3.20
N LEU A 133 -1.58 -0.20 3.48
CA LEU A 133 -3.01 0.01 3.25
C LEU A 133 -3.77 -0.07 4.57
N TRP A 134 -3.83 1.04 5.30
CA TRP A 134 -4.17 1.08 6.71
C TRP A 134 -5.56 1.65 7.00
N ASP A 135 -6.13 1.27 8.13
CA ASP A 135 -7.29 1.93 8.73
C ASP A 135 -6.85 3.11 9.60
N GLU A 136 -7.76 4.05 9.83
CA GLU A 136 -7.53 5.32 10.51
C GLU A 136 -7.43 5.25 12.04
N ASP A 137 -7.84 4.15 12.67
CA ASP A 137 -7.94 3.96 14.11
C ASP A 137 -6.70 3.28 14.72
N LEU A 138 -5.67 3.02 13.90
CA LEU A 138 -4.42 2.42 14.34
C LEU A 138 -3.58 3.40 15.18
N GLY A 139 -3.20 2.97 16.39
CA GLY A 139 -2.28 3.70 17.26
C GLY A 139 -0.83 3.59 16.77
N VAL A 140 -0.14 4.73 16.63
CA VAL A 140 1.23 4.80 16.08
C VAL A 140 2.30 5.25 17.08
N ASP A 141 1.97 5.38 18.36
CA ASP A 141 2.88 5.89 19.40
C ASP A 141 4.21 5.13 19.41
N HIS A 142 4.14 3.80 19.35
CA HIS A 142 5.29 2.91 19.38
C HIS A 142 5.74 2.40 18.01
N PHE A 143 5.14 2.92 16.93
CA PHE A 143 5.47 2.53 15.57
C PHE A 143 6.60 3.39 15.01
N ASN A 144 7.53 2.73 14.29
CA ASN A 144 8.61 3.37 13.55
C ASN A 144 8.73 2.73 12.15
N ALA A 145 8.40 3.49 11.11
CA ALA A 145 8.35 2.99 9.73
C ALA A 145 9.70 2.48 9.22
N LYS A 146 10.80 3.20 9.49
CA LYS A 146 12.15 2.80 9.06
C LYS A 146 12.59 1.47 9.69
N ARG A 147 12.36 1.30 10.99
CA ARG A 147 12.64 0.04 11.70
C ARG A 147 11.75 -1.10 11.23
N TYR A 148 10.47 -0.83 10.97
CA TYR A 148 9.57 -1.84 10.44
C TYR A 148 10.03 -2.32 9.04
N LEU A 149 10.34 -1.37 8.14
CA LEU A 149 10.86 -1.68 6.81
C LEU A 149 12.18 -2.48 6.86
N SER A 150 13.09 -2.18 7.80
CA SER A 150 14.33 -2.94 7.92
C SER A 150 14.10 -4.39 8.36
N ILE A 151 13.14 -4.63 9.26
CA ILE A 151 12.74 -5.97 9.69
C ILE A 151 12.15 -6.76 8.52
N ILE A 152 11.12 -6.23 7.84
CA ILE A 152 10.44 -7.00 6.78
C ILE A 152 11.37 -7.29 5.59
N LYS A 153 12.30 -6.38 5.27
CA LYS A 153 13.33 -6.60 4.24
C LYS A 153 14.30 -7.71 4.64
N LYS A 154 14.79 -7.68 5.89
CA LYS A 154 15.69 -8.71 6.42
C LYS A 154 15.04 -10.10 6.42
N GLU A 155 13.75 -10.15 6.71
CA GLU A 155 12.99 -11.40 6.87
C GLU A 155 12.39 -11.89 5.54
N GLY A 156 12.51 -11.12 4.45
CA GLY A 156 11.95 -11.47 3.14
C GLY A 156 10.41 -11.54 3.14
N LEU A 157 9.75 -10.72 3.95
CA LEU A 157 8.29 -10.71 4.04
C LEU A 157 7.70 -9.83 2.94
N GLU A 158 6.95 -10.47 2.03
CA GLU A 158 6.28 -9.81 0.91
C GLU A 158 4.89 -9.27 1.27
N ILE A 159 4.22 -9.90 2.24
CA ILE A 159 2.96 -9.43 2.84
C ILE A 159 3.12 -9.52 4.35
N SER A 160 2.90 -8.41 5.06
CA SER A 160 3.14 -8.32 6.49
C SER A 160 2.21 -7.29 7.15
N GLN A 161 2.27 -7.20 8.48
CA GLN A 161 1.69 -6.09 9.24
C GLN A 161 2.57 -5.80 10.46
N PRO A 162 2.57 -4.58 11.00
CA PRO A 162 3.16 -4.31 12.31
C PRO A 162 2.34 -4.98 13.42
N ALA A 163 2.98 -5.23 14.55
CA ALA A 163 2.27 -5.70 15.72
C ALA A 163 1.55 -4.53 16.42
N LEU A 164 0.35 -4.80 16.92
CA LEU A 164 -0.56 -3.86 17.57
C LEU A 164 -0.29 -3.79 19.07
N ASP A 165 -0.45 -2.61 19.65
CA ASP A 165 -0.23 -2.45 21.09
C ASP A 165 -1.42 -3.02 21.88
N PRO A 166 -1.24 -4.05 22.71
CA PRO A 166 -2.34 -4.69 23.44
C PRO A 166 -3.03 -3.78 24.45
N GLU A 167 -2.40 -2.69 24.88
CA GLU A 167 -2.96 -1.75 25.87
C GLU A 167 -3.73 -0.61 25.22
N LYS A 168 -3.47 -0.32 23.93
CA LYS A 168 -3.99 0.86 23.22
C LYS A 168 -4.84 0.53 21.99
N SER A 169 -4.81 -0.70 21.52
CA SER A 169 -5.51 -1.13 20.31
C SER A 169 -6.50 -2.24 20.63
N GLU A 170 -7.63 -2.25 19.93
CA GLU A 170 -8.52 -3.39 19.94
C GLU A 170 -7.84 -4.57 19.24
N LEU A 171 -7.73 -5.70 19.94
CA LEU A 171 -7.08 -6.90 19.42
C LEU A 171 -8.11 -7.94 19.03
N HIS A 172 -8.36 -8.06 17.73
CA HIS A 172 -9.21 -9.14 17.20
C HIS A 172 -8.47 -10.48 17.12
N HIS A 173 -7.16 -10.45 16.89
CA HIS A 173 -6.34 -11.64 16.68
C HIS A 173 -5.09 -11.64 17.58
N PRO A 174 -4.98 -12.58 18.54
CA PRO A 174 -3.86 -12.60 19.49
C PRO A 174 -2.44 -12.71 18.87
N ILE A 175 -2.31 -13.14 17.62
CA ILE A 175 -1.03 -13.20 16.90
C ILE A 175 -0.51 -11.81 16.50
N THR A 176 -1.39 -10.81 16.42
CA THR A 176 -1.06 -9.44 16.03
C THR A 176 -0.62 -8.59 17.21
N ALA A 177 -0.86 -9.05 18.45
CA ALA A 177 -0.46 -8.37 19.67
C ALA A 177 1.05 -8.29 19.81
N ARG A 178 1.58 -7.08 20.03
CA ARG A 178 3.00 -6.78 20.19
C ARG A 178 3.63 -7.54 21.35
N ASP A 179 4.72 -8.25 21.05
CA ASP A 179 5.63 -8.83 22.03
C ASP A 179 6.94 -8.03 22.05
N LYS A 180 7.35 -7.56 23.24
CA LYS A 180 8.60 -6.80 23.43
C LYS A 180 9.85 -7.68 23.32
N ASN A 181 9.69 -9.01 23.46
CA ASN A 181 10.77 -9.99 23.42
C ASN A 181 10.95 -10.65 22.04
N SER A 182 10.11 -10.30 21.05
CA SER A 182 10.17 -10.85 19.71
C SER A 182 10.32 -9.76 18.65
N THR A 183 11.00 -10.09 17.55
CA THR A 183 11.11 -9.20 16.38
C THR A 183 10.02 -9.50 15.35
N VAL A 184 9.62 -10.77 15.21
CA VAL A 184 8.62 -11.23 14.24
C VAL A 184 7.79 -12.36 14.84
N HIS A 185 6.47 -12.24 14.79
CA HIS A 185 5.58 -13.32 15.20
C HIS A 185 5.37 -14.27 14.03
N ARG A 186 6.00 -15.44 14.08
CA ARG A 186 5.82 -16.49 13.08
C ARG A 186 4.62 -17.39 13.40
N ARG A 187 4.30 -17.52 14.68
CA ARG A 187 3.20 -18.35 15.16
C ARG A 187 2.63 -17.88 16.49
N THR A 188 1.45 -18.38 16.81
CA THR A 188 0.82 -18.25 18.13
C THR A 188 0.38 -19.62 18.66
N TYR A 189 0.35 -19.75 19.98
CA TYR A 189 -0.16 -20.94 20.68
C TYR A 189 -1.44 -20.63 21.47
N LYS A 190 -2.03 -19.47 21.23
CA LYS A 190 -3.27 -19.02 21.87
C LYS A 190 -4.49 -19.61 21.15
N VAL A 191 -5.63 -19.59 21.83
CA VAL A 191 -6.92 -19.91 21.23
C VAL A 191 -7.40 -18.70 20.42
N ILE A 192 -7.79 -18.93 19.16
CA ILE A 192 -8.35 -17.92 18.26
C ILE A 192 -9.73 -18.40 17.80
N GLY A 193 -10.79 -17.76 18.29
CA GLY A 193 -12.15 -18.21 18.05
C GLY A 193 -12.36 -19.65 18.52
N ARG A 194 -12.66 -20.56 17.59
CA ARG A 194 -12.81 -22.01 17.86
C ARG A 194 -11.52 -22.81 17.67
N THR A 195 -10.45 -22.19 17.18
CA THR A 195 -9.20 -22.87 16.82
C THR A 195 -8.20 -22.74 17.97
N LYS A 196 -7.74 -23.87 18.51
CA LYS A 196 -6.62 -23.93 19.45
C LYS A 196 -5.32 -24.17 18.69
N CYS A 197 -4.45 -23.18 18.64
CA CYS A 197 -3.18 -23.30 17.93
C CYS A 197 -2.18 -24.12 18.73
N ASN A 198 -1.69 -25.21 18.14
CA ASN A 198 -0.65 -26.08 18.68
C ASN A 198 0.48 -26.29 17.65
N GLU A 199 1.43 -27.18 17.97
CA GLU A 199 2.58 -27.45 17.10
C GLU A 199 2.19 -27.92 15.70
N ASN A 200 1.10 -28.68 15.57
CA ASN A 200 0.62 -29.28 14.33
C ASN A 200 -0.18 -28.29 13.45
N ASN A 201 -0.57 -27.13 13.98
CA ASN A 201 -1.32 -26.14 13.22
C ASN A 201 -0.36 -25.20 12.46
N THR A 202 -0.17 -25.47 11.17
CA THR A 202 0.69 -24.70 10.26
C THR A 202 -0.07 -23.74 9.35
N GLY A 203 -1.40 -23.64 9.50
CA GLY A 203 -2.24 -22.73 8.71
C GLY A 203 -2.62 -21.45 9.47
N PRO A 204 -3.17 -20.44 8.76
CA PRO A 204 -3.83 -19.29 9.41
C PRO A 204 -5.03 -19.73 10.27
N PRO A 205 -5.31 -19.07 11.40
CA PRO A 205 -4.62 -17.89 11.93
C PRO A 205 -3.41 -18.23 12.82
N CYS A 206 -3.03 -19.51 12.94
CA CYS A 206 -1.98 -19.95 13.85
C CYS A 206 -0.57 -19.57 13.38
N THR A 207 -0.38 -19.49 12.06
CA THR A 207 0.84 -18.99 11.42
C THR A 207 0.47 -18.15 10.20
N GLY A 208 1.41 -17.34 9.70
CA GLY A 208 1.25 -16.64 8.41
C GLY A 208 0.00 -15.76 8.32
N PHE A 209 -0.37 -15.08 9.41
CA PHE A 209 -1.59 -14.28 9.49
C PHE A 209 -1.29 -12.78 9.39
N VAL A 210 -2.00 -12.12 8.48
CA VAL A 210 -2.00 -10.66 8.31
C VAL A 210 -3.45 -10.21 8.38
N GLU A 211 -3.73 -9.29 9.29
CA GLU A 211 -5.05 -8.72 9.46
C GLU A 211 -5.31 -7.64 8.40
N MET A 212 -6.58 -7.47 8.03
CA MET A 212 -6.96 -6.55 6.95
C MET A 212 -6.90 -5.08 7.36
N MET A 213 -6.72 -4.76 8.64
CA MET A 213 -6.67 -3.38 9.15
C MET A 213 -5.36 -2.65 8.85
N ALA A 214 -4.22 -3.35 8.96
CA ALA A 214 -2.88 -2.75 8.81
C ALA A 214 -1.94 -3.48 7.82
N PRO A 215 -2.43 -4.05 6.69
CA PRO A 215 -1.58 -4.81 5.80
C PRO A 215 -0.53 -3.91 5.11
N VAL A 216 0.62 -4.51 4.88
CA VAL A 216 1.74 -3.95 4.13
C VAL A 216 2.14 -4.95 3.05
N PHE A 217 2.20 -4.46 1.83
CA PHE A 217 2.56 -5.24 0.65
C PHE A 217 3.88 -4.72 0.10
N SER A 218 4.77 -5.61 -0.29
CA SER A 218 5.83 -5.24 -1.22
C SER A 218 5.22 -4.90 -2.59
N ARG A 219 5.99 -4.24 -3.45
CA ARG A 219 5.63 -4.05 -4.85
C ARG A 219 5.29 -5.36 -5.56
N ALA A 220 6.03 -6.43 -5.27
CA ALA A 220 5.88 -7.72 -5.93
C ALA A 220 4.58 -8.40 -5.49
N SER A 221 4.27 -8.42 -4.20
CA SER A 221 3.03 -9.01 -3.71
C SER A 221 1.81 -8.20 -4.10
N TRP A 222 1.90 -6.87 -4.10
CA TRP A 222 0.78 -6.01 -4.48
C TRP A 222 0.28 -6.28 -5.89
N ARG A 223 1.18 -6.55 -6.85
CA ARG A 223 0.81 -6.98 -8.21
C ARG A 223 -0.18 -8.14 -8.18
N CYS A 224 0.08 -9.18 -7.39
CA CYS A 224 -0.81 -10.33 -7.26
C CYS A 224 -2.06 -10.00 -6.42
N SER A 225 -1.88 -9.37 -5.26
CA SER A 225 -2.96 -9.05 -4.33
C SER A 225 -4.02 -8.15 -4.97
N TRP A 226 -3.62 -7.20 -5.81
CA TRP A 226 -4.55 -6.31 -6.49
C TRP A 226 -5.52 -7.06 -7.42
N HIS A 227 -5.08 -8.14 -8.06
CA HIS A 227 -5.96 -8.98 -8.90
C HIS A 227 -6.93 -9.84 -8.08
N MET A 228 -6.63 -10.10 -6.80
CA MET A 228 -7.52 -10.85 -5.91
C MET A 228 -8.65 -9.99 -5.33
N ILE A 229 -8.45 -8.67 -5.24
CA ILE A 229 -9.50 -7.74 -4.80
C ILE A 229 -10.61 -7.71 -5.86
N GLN A 230 -11.83 -8.06 -5.43
CA GLN A 230 -13.05 -8.02 -6.23
C GLN A 230 -13.67 -6.62 -6.21
#